data_AF-A0A527G1K9-F1
#
_entry.id   AF-A0A527G1K9-F1
#
_cell.length_a   1.000
_cell.length_b   1.000
_cell.length_c   1.000
_cell.angle_alpha   90.00
_cell.angle_beta   90.00
_cell.angle_gamma   90.00
#
_symmetry.space_group_name_H-M   'P 1'
#
loop_
_entity.id
_entity.type
_entity.pdbx_description
1 polymer ?
#
loop_
_entity_poly.entity_id
_entity_poly.type
_entity_poly.pdbx_seq_one_letter_code
_entity_poly.pdbx_strand_id
1 'polypeptide(L)'
;ITITAERLKSQSFTQPYYDSDMGIATKTDSAIKAEADLKGKIIGVLSGSTGETWVKAHQEADGFSDVKGYDTQQNLLLDLSAGRVDAAVSDIPGMEYSFTK
;
A
#
# COMPACT_ATOMS: atom_id res chain seq x y z
N ILE A 1 10.43 8.63 1.32
CA ILE A 1 9.35 9.30 2.09
C ILE A 1 8.70 10.32 1.19
N THR A 2 7.37 10.29 1.08
CA THR A 2 6.61 11.19 0.19
C THR A 2 6.36 12.55 0.85
N ILE A 3 6.55 13.63 0.10
CA ILE A 3 6.26 14.99 0.56
C ILE A 3 4.74 15.18 0.60
N THR A 4 4.20 15.60 1.75
CA THR A 4 2.77 15.93 1.90
C THR A 4 2.60 17.26 2.61
N ALA A 5 1.46 17.94 2.40
CA ALA A 5 1.17 19.21 3.06
C ALA A 5 1.16 19.10 4.59
N GLU A 6 0.75 17.95 5.12
CA GLU A 6 0.81 17.66 6.55
C GLU A 6 2.24 17.54 7.05
N ARG A 7 3.08 16.74 6.36
CA ARG A 7 4.50 16.56 6.72
C ARG A 7 5.28 17.87 6.62
N LEU A 8 4.95 18.75 5.66
CA LEU A 8 5.58 20.07 5.52
C LEU A 8 5.32 21.02 6.71
N LYS A 9 4.29 20.78 7.53
CA LYS A 9 4.06 21.56 8.75
C LYS A 9 5.06 21.24 9.86
N SER A 10 5.67 20.06 9.83
CA SER A 10 6.53 19.55 10.90
C SER A 10 7.93 19.12 10.44
N GLN A 11 8.17 19.04 9.12
CA GLN A 11 9.40 18.53 8.52
C GLN A 11 9.85 19.42 7.37
N SER A 12 11.17 19.55 7.20
CA SER A 12 11.79 20.20 6.04
C SER A 12 12.20 19.16 5.00
N PHE A 13 11.92 19.42 3.73
CA PHE A 13 12.29 18.56 2.61
C PHE A 13 13.21 19.30 1.64
N THR A 14 14.08 18.55 0.96
CA THR A 14 14.79 19.05 -0.23
C THR A 14 13.82 19.15 -1.42
N GLN A 15 14.31 19.65 -2.55
CA GLN A 15 13.57 19.52 -3.80
C GLN A 15 13.30 18.03 -4.11
N PRO A 16 12.09 17.67 -4.58
CA PRO A 16 11.78 16.29 -4.94
C PRO A 16 12.73 15.82 -6.03
N TYR A 17 13.24 14.60 -5.87
CA TYR A 17 14.19 13.97 -6.80
C TYR A 17 13.60 12.75 -7.52
N TYR A 18 12.42 12.29 -7.09
CA TYR A 18 11.74 11.13 -7.66
C TYR A 18 10.23 11.30 -7.48
N ASP A 19 9.48 11.03 -8.54
CA ASP A 19 8.02 10.98 -8.52
C ASP A 19 7.59 9.52 -8.48
N SER A 20 6.83 9.15 -7.45
CA SER A 20 6.47 7.77 -7.17
C SER A 20 4.96 7.64 -7.15
N ASP A 21 4.48 6.66 -7.91
CA ASP A 21 3.09 6.23 -7.85
C ASP A 21 2.89 5.12 -6.82
N MET A 22 1.66 5.02 -6.36
CA MET A 22 1.21 3.92 -5.51
C MET A 22 0.71 2.77 -6.37
N GLY A 23 0.97 1.55 -5.93
CA GLY A 23 0.56 0.34 -6.63
C GLY A 23 -0.19 -0.63 -5.73
N ILE A 24 -0.90 -1.55 -6.38
CA ILE A 24 -1.55 -2.70 -5.75
C ILE A 24 -0.74 -3.94 -6.13
N ALA A 25 -0.19 -4.61 -5.13
CA ALA A 25 0.47 -5.90 -5.27
C ALA A 25 -0.48 -7.03 -4.88
N THR A 26 -0.51 -8.08 -5.68
CA THR A 26 -1.31 -9.30 -5.43
C THR A 26 -0.48 -10.54 -5.72
N LYS A 27 -0.97 -11.70 -5.30
CA LYS A 27 -0.42 -12.97 -5.79
C LYS A 27 -0.62 -13.10 -7.30
N THR A 28 0.27 -13.84 -7.96
CA THR A 28 0.23 -14.08 -9.41
C THR A 28 -1.02 -14.84 -9.86
N ASP A 29 -1.60 -15.66 -8.99
CA ASP A 29 -2.84 -16.41 -9.21
C ASP A 29 -4.11 -15.64 -8.79
N SER A 30 -3.98 -14.37 -8.40
CA SER A 30 -5.10 -13.55 -7.95
C SER A 30 -6.05 -13.19 -9.10
N ALA A 31 -7.35 -13.13 -8.78
CA ALA A 31 -8.37 -12.61 -9.69
C ALA A 31 -8.46 -11.08 -9.70
N ILE A 32 -7.78 -10.39 -8.77
CA ILE A 32 -7.76 -8.93 -8.65
C ILE A 32 -6.94 -8.34 -9.81
N LYS A 33 -7.57 -7.52 -10.65
CA LYS A 33 -6.93 -6.88 -11.82
C LYS A 33 -7.10 -5.37 -11.85
N ALA A 34 -8.04 -4.84 -11.06
CA ALA A 34 -8.29 -3.42 -10.93
C ALA A 34 -8.67 -3.05 -9.49
N GLU A 35 -8.66 -1.76 -9.17
CA GLU A 35 -9.08 -1.22 -7.87
C GLU A 35 -10.48 -1.67 -7.46
N ALA A 36 -11.41 -1.75 -8.42
CA ALA A 36 -12.78 -2.20 -8.18
C ALA A 36 -12.87 -3.65 -7.63
N ASP A 37 -11.86 -4.49 -7.88
CA ASP A 37 -11.81 -5.87 -7.42
C ASP A 37 -11.39 -5.99 -5.94
N LEU A 38 -11.00 -4.88 -5.31
CA LEU A 38 -10.66 -4.81 -3.89
C LEU A 38 -11.89 -4.83 -2.97
N LYS A 39 -13.09 -4.67 -3.52
CA LYS A 39 -14.33 -4.75 -2.75
C LYS A 39 -14.46 -6.10 -2.05
N GLY A 40 -14.68 -6.05 -0.73
CA GLY A 40 -14.78 -7.23 0.13
C GLY A 40 -13.46 -7.95 0.34
N LYS A 41 -12.32 -7.32 0.02
CA LYS A 41 -10.97 -7.87 0.23
C LYS A 41 -10.30 -7.30 1.46
N ILE A 42 -9.37 -8.07 2.01
CA ILE A 42 -8.50 -7.65 3.11
C ILE A 42 -7.26 -7.00 2.52
N ILE A 43 -7.04 -5.72 2.82
CA ILE A 43 -5.97 -4.91 2.25
C ILE A 43 -4.85 -4.73 3.27
N GLY A 44 -3.62 -5.08 2.90
CA GLY A 44 -2.43 -4.83 3.70
C GLY A 44 -1.76 -3.51 3.31
N VAL A 45 -1.29 -2.75 4.30
CA VAL A 45 -0.61 -1.47 4.12
C VAL A 45 0.56 -1.32 5.08
N LEU A 46 1.54 -0.48 4.73
CA LEU A 46 2.57 -0.06 5.69
C LEU A 46 2.02 1.00 6.65
N SER A 47 2.15 0.77 7.95
CA SER A 47 1.71 1.72 8.98
C SER A 47 2.46 3.06 8.83
N GLY A 48 1.72 4.17 8.87
CA GLY A 48 2.25 5.53 8.70
C GLY A 48 2.62 5.92 7.27
N SER A 49 2.36 5.05 6.29
CA SER A 49 2.57 5.34 4.87
C SER A 49 1.43 6.18 4.28
N THR A 50 1.69 6.80 3.13
CA THR A 50 0.65 7.43 2.32
C THR A 50 -0.36 6.41 1.80
N GLY A 51 0.05 5.14 1.61
CA GLY A 51 -0.86 4.06 1.23
C GLY A 51 -1.87 3.70 2.32
N GLU A 52 -1.46 3.69 3.59
CA GLU A 52 -2.41 3.53 4.70
C GLU A 52 -3.44 4.66 4.71
N THR A 53 -3.00 5.91 4.54
CA THR A 53 -3.91 7.07 4.50
C THR A 53 -4.93 6.92 3.37
N TRP A 54 -4.48 6.51 2.18
CA TRP A 54 -5.37 6.32 1.04
C TRP A 54 -6.36 5.18 1.28
N VAL A 55 -5.90 4.00 1.69
CA VAL A 55 -6.78 2.83 1.90
C VAL A 55 -7.83 3.13 2.98
N LYS A 56 -7.45 3.78 4.09
CA LYS A 56 -8.40 4.16 5.14
C LYS A 56 -9.45 5.17 4.66
N ALA A 57 -9.06 6.12 3.81
CA ALA A 57 -9.99 7.10 3.24
C ALA A 57 -10.99 6.48 2.26
N HIS A 58 -10.62 5.37 1.61
CA HIS A 58 -11.44 4.70 0.60
C HIS A 58 -12.16 3.45 1.13
N GLN A 59 -11.83 2.99 2.34
CA GLN A 59 -12.34 1.74 2.90
C GLN A 59 -13.86 1.61 2.86
N GLU A 60 -14.59 2.64 3.31
CA GLU A 60 -16.06 2.61 3.30
C GLU A 60 -16.64 2.77 1.90
N ALA A 61 -16.06 3.67 1.09
CA ALA A 61 -16.54 3.99 -0.25
C ALA A 61 -16.37 2.81 -1.22
N ASP A 62 -15.22 2.15 -1.17
CA ASP A 62 -14.86 1.05 -2.06
C ASP A 62 -15.21 -0.32 -1.45
N GLY A 63 -15.56 -0.35 -0.16
CA GLY A 63 -16.09 -1.51 0.54
C GLY A 63 -15.06 -2.59 0.81
N PHE A 64 -13.83 -2.22 1.19
CA PHE A 64 -12.81 -3.18 1.63
C PHE A 64 -13.28 -3.89 2.90
N SER A 65 -13.07 -5.21 3.01
CA SER A 65 -13.58 -5.95 4.18
C SER A 65 -12.80 -5.65 5.45
N ASP A 66 -11.49 -5.43 5.32
CA ASP A 66 -10.59 -5.14 6.44
C ASP A 66 -9.29 -4.49 5.92
N VAL A 67 -8.61 -3.74 6.78
CA VAL A 67 -7.35 -3.06 6.49
C VAL A 67 -6.33 -3.38 7.57
N LYS A 68 -5.24 -4.05 7.19
CA LYS A 68 -4.18 -4.48 8.09
C LYS A 68 -2.93 -3.63 7.92
N GLY A 69 -2.53 -2.97 9.00
CA GLY A 69 -1.26 -2.23 9.06
C GLY A 69 -0.09 -3.14 9.42
N TYR A 70 1.05 -2.91 8.79
CA TYR A 70 2.30 -3.62 9.03
C TYR A 70 3.46 -2.65 9.27
N ASP A 71 4.32 -2.98 10.23
CA ASP A 71 5.50 -2.17 10.55
C ASP A 71 6.63 -2.32 9.52
N THR A 72 6.67 -3.44 8.81
CA THR A 72 7.71 -3.73 7.81
C THR A 72 7.09 -4.28 6.54
N GLN A 73 7.73 -3.96 5.41
CA GLN A 73 7.29 -4.44 4.10
C GLN A 73 7.43 -5.96 3.97
N GLN A 74 8.45 -6.52 4.62
CA GLN A 74 8.65 -7.97 4.63
C GLN A 74 7.48 -8.71 5.29
N ASN A 75 6.96 -8.20 6.41
CA ASN A 75 5.81 -8.80 7.09
C ASN A 75 4.53 -8.68 6.25
N LEU A 76 4.32 -7.52 5.62
CA LEU A 76 3.21 -7.31 4.68
C LEU A 76 3.24 -8.33 3.53
N LEU A 77 4.39 -8.47 2.87
CA LEU A 77 4.54 -9.39 1.74
C LEU A 77 4.46 -10.86 2.17
N LEU A 78 4.91 -11.20 3.38
CA LEU A 78 4.76 -12.55 3.93
C LEU A 78 3.28 -12.90 4.15
N ASP A 79 2.49 -11.96 4.66
CA ASP A 79 1.05 -12.13 4.84
C ASP A 79 0.30 -12.20 3.52
N LEU A 80 0.72 -11.41 2.52
CA LEU A 80 0.17 -11.47 1.16
C LEU A 80 0.44 -12.85 0.52
N SER A 81 1.68 -13.33 0.62
CA SER A 81 2.07 -14.65 0.12
C SER A 81 1.30 -15.77 0.82
N ALA A 82 1.06 -15.64 2.13
CA ALA A 82 0.28 -16.59 2.92
C ALA A 82 -1.25 -16.46 2.71
N GLY A 83 -1.73 -15.47 1.95
CA GLY A 83 -3.15 -15.21 1.75
C GLY A 83 -3.90 -14.69 2.99
N ARG A 84 -3.18 -14.14 3.98
CA ARG A 84 -3.77 -13.46 5.15
C ARG A 84 -4.28 -12.05 4.82
N VAL A 85 -3.78 -11.48 3.73
CA VAL A 85 -4.30 -10.32 3.02
C VAL A 85 -4.43 -10.67 1.55
N ASP A 86 -5.40 -10.09 0.86
CA ASP A 86 -5.68 -10.37 -0.55
C ASP A 86 -4.85 -9.47 -1.49
N ALA A 87 -4.52 -8.26 -1.02
CA ALA A 87 -3.73 -7.28 -1.75
C ALA A 87 -2.88 -6.44 -0.79
N ALA A 88 -1.76 -5.93 -1.28
CA ALA A 88 -0.91 -4.97 -0.58
C ALA A 88 -0.89 -3.64 -1.34
N VAL A 89 -1.10 -2.52 -0.64
CA VAL A 89 -1.04 -1.17 -1.22
C VAL A 89 0.20 -0.45 -0.69
N SER A 90 1.11 -0.06 -1.58
CA SER A 90 2.36 0.62 -1.25
C SER A 90 2.96 1.31 -2.47
N ASP A 91 4.04 2.08 -2.28
CA ASP A 91 4.78 2.72 -3.36
C ASP A 91 5.39 1.67 -4.32
N ILE A 92 5.22 1.88 -5.63
CA ILE A 92 5.70 0.95 -6.68
C ILE A 92 7.20 0.65 -6.56
N PRO A 93 8.11 1.63 -6.37
CA PRO A 93 9.54 1.35 -6.30
C PRO A 93 9.91 0.43 -5.13
N GLY A 94 9.20 0.56 -4.00
CA GLY A 94 9.40 -0.31 -2.84
C GLY A 94 9.00 -1.76 -3.16
N MET A 95 7.87 -1.94 -3.84
CA MET A 95 7.38 -3.25 -4.28
C MET A 95 8.31 -3.89 -5.31
N GLU A 96 8.73 -3.16 -6.34
CA GLU A 96 9.65 -3.64 -7.37
C GLU A 96 10.98 -4.13 -6.77
N TYR A 97 11.55 -3.36 -5.83
CA TYR A 97 12.77 -3.78 -5.11
C TYR A 97 12.57 -5.12 -4.38
N SER A 98 11.38 -5.37 -3.85
CA SER A 98 11.06 -6.60 -3.12
C SER A 98 10.73 -7.79 -4.01
N PHE A 99 10.37 -7.58 -5.27
CA PHE A 99 10.07 -8.66 -6.23
C PHE A 99 11.26 -9.04 -7.10
N THR A 100 12.26 -8.17 -7.20
CA THR A 100 13.48 -8.41 -7.98
C THR A 100 14.59 -9.09 -7.19
N LYS A 101 14.44 -9.21 -5.87
CA LYS A 101 15.37 -9.90 -4.97
C LYS A 101 14.70 -11.09 -4.32
#